data_AF-A0A853IJM5-F1
#
_entry.id   AF-A0A853IJM5-F1
#
_cell.length_a   1.000
_cell.length_b   1.000
_cell.length_c   1.000
_cell.angle_alpha   90.00
_cell.angle_beta   90.00
_cell.angle_gamma   90.00
#
_symmetry.space_group_name_H-M   'P 1'
#
loop_
_entity.id
_entity.type
_entity.pdbx_description
1 polymer ?
#
loop_
_entity_poly.entity_id
_entity_poly.type
_entity_poly.pdbx_seq_one_letter_code
_entity_poly.pdbx_strand_id
1 'polypeptide(L)' 'KNVATTIRRLEEGREGSGDVKLIKVKQSKEDQRFKLIWLTAKGKSLLQRL' A
#
# COMPACT_ATOMS: atom_id res chain seq x y z
N LYS A 1 -13.39 8.81 7.51
CA LYS A 1 -12.62 7.99 6.54
C LYS A 1 -11.54 7.23 7.32
N ASN A 2 -11.47 5.90 7.22
CA ASN A 2 -10.58 5.08 8.05
C ASN A 2 -9.25 4.80 7.32
N VAL A 3 -8.13 5.16 7.94
CA VAL A 3 -6.77 4.98 7.40
C VAL A 3 -6.47 3.50 7.14
N ALA A 4 -6.88 2.60 8.04
CA ALA A 4 -6.65 1.16 7.90
C ALA A 4 -7.35 0.60 6.65
N THR A 5 -8.57 1.05 6.38
CA THR A 5 -9.31 0.66 5.16
C THR A 5 -8.65 1.20 3.89
N THR A 6 -8.11 2.43 3.94
CA THR A 6 -7.37 3.01 2.80
C THR A 6 -6.09 2.24 2.53
N ILE A 7 -5.30 1.92 3.56
CA ILE A 7 -4.08 1.10 3.43
C ILE A 7 -4.42 -0.24 2.78
N ARG A 8 -5.46 -0.91 3.29
CA ARG A 8 -5.90 -2.20 2.75
C ARG A 8 -6.26 -2.13 1.26
N ARG A 9 -7.02 -1.11 0.85
CA ARG A 9 -7.38 -0.89 -0.57
C ARG A 9 -6.16 -0.60 -1.46
N LEU A 10 -5.15 0.10 -0.94
CA LEU A 10 -3.92 0.39 -1.69
C LEU A 10 -3.01 -0.84 -1.80
N GLU A 11 -3.08 -1.75 -0.84
CA GLU A 11 -2.34 -3.01 -0.82
C GLU A 11 -3.02 -4.12 -1.64
N GLU A 12 -4.33 -4.28 -1.53
CA GLU A 12 -5.12 -5.27 -2.28
C GLU A 12 -5.29 -4.86 -3.74
N GLY A 13 -5.22 -3.56 -4.04
CA GLY A 13 -5.56 -2.99 -5.34
C GLY A 13 -7.06 -2.77 -5.48
N ARG A 14 -7.51 -2.04 -6.51
CA ARG A 14 -8.94 -1.88 -6.80
C ARG A 14 -9.50 -3.13 -7.45
N GLU A 15 -10.47 -3.78 -6.80
CA GLU A 15 -11.35 -4.75 -7.46
C GLU A 15 -11.96 -4.11 -8.72
N GLY A 16 -11.77 -4.74 -9.88
CA GLY A 16 -12.24 -4.26 -11.19
C GLY A 16 -11.14 -3.73 -12.12
N SER A 17 -9.92 -3.49 -11.64
CA SER A 17 -8.77 -3.10 -12.47
C SER A 17 -7.55 -3.91 -12.06
N GLY A 18 -7.30 -5.02 -12.77
CA GLY A 18 -6.35 -6.08 -12.40
C GLY A 18 -5.12 -5.65 -11.60
N ASP A 19 -4.97 -6.23 -10.40
CA ASP A 19 -3.73 -6.39 -9.63
C ASP A 19 -2.85 -5.15 -9.37
N VAL A 20 -3.43 -3.95 -9.36
CA VAL A 20 -2.62 -2.73 -9.12
C VAL A 20 -2.39 -2.49 -7.64
N LYS A 21 -1.35 -3.12 -7.08
CA LYS A 21 -0.84 -2.84 -5.73
C LYS A 21 0.05 -1.60 -5.74
N LEU A 22 -0.37 -0.54 -5.06
CA LEU A 22 0.38 0.73 -4.99
C LEU A 22 1.34 0.78 -3.81
N ILE A 23 1.02 0.01 -2.77
CA ILE A 23 1.88 -0.16 -1.61
C ILE A 23 2.10 -1.64 -1.31
N LYS A 24 3.14 -1.92 -0.54
CA LYS A 24 3.40 -3.19 0.10
C LYS A 24 3.43 -2.96 1.60
N VAL A 25 2.73 -3.80 2.37
CA VAL A 25 2.79 -3.76 3.82
C VAL A 25 3.50 -5.01 4.32
N LYS A 26 4.38 -4.87 5.30
CA LYS A 26 4.96 -6.00 6.04
C LYS A 26 5.01 -5.69 7.52
N GLN A 27 4.98 -6.73 8.32
CA GLN A 27 5.24 -6.62 9.74
C GLN A 27 6.70 -6.24 9.99
N SER A 28 6.97 -5.30 10.89
CA SER A 28 8.35 -5.04 11.34
C SER A 28 8.91 -6.27 12.04
N LYS A 29 10.19 -6.58 11.77
CA LYS A 29 10.91 -7.69 12.41
C LYS A 29 11.41 -7.33 13.81
N GLU A 30 11.60 -6.04 14.07
CA GLU A 30 12.16 -5.53 15.34
C GLU A 30 11.07 -5.35 16.40
N ASP A 31 9.86 -4.94 15.98
CA ASP A 31 8.71 -4.76 16.87
C ASP A 31 7.41 -5.10 16.14
N GLN A 32 6.73 -6.15 16.60
CA GLN A 32 5.50 -6.66 15.99
C GLN A 32 4.28 -5.74 16.19
N ARG A 33 4.40 -4.64 16.92
CA ARG A 33 3.34 -3.62 17.01
C ARG A 33 3.31 -2.71 15.79
N PHE A 34 4.38 -2.64 15.01
CA PHE A 34 4.50 -1.72 13.87
C PHE A 34 4.49 -2.43 12.52
N LYS A 35 3.71 -1.88 11.58
CA LYS A 35 3.74 -2.28 10.18
C LYS A 35 4.54 -1.28 9.36
N LEU A 36 5.36 -1.80 8.46
CA LEU A 36 6.17 -1.04 7.52
C LEU A 36 5.42 -0.98 6.18
N ILE A 37 5.38 0.22 5.60
CA ILE A 37 4.67 0.50 4.35
C ILE A 37 5.68 1.00 3.32
N TRP A 38 5.73 0.38 2.15
CA TRP A 38 6.57 0.80 1.03
C TRP A 38 5.72 1.11 -0.19
N LEU A 39 6.11 2.14 -0.94
CA LEU A 39 5.56 2.38 -2.27
C LEU A 39 6.10 1.32 -3.25
N THR A 40 5.22 0.77 -4.09
CA THR A 40 5.65 -0.02 -5.25
C THR A 40 6.19 0.91 -6.33
N ALA A 41 6.88 0.36 -7.33
CA ALA A 41 7.35 1.15 -8.49
C ALA A 41 6.19 1.93 -9.13
N LYS A 42 5.02 1.27 -9.27
CA LYS A 42 3.81 1.88 -9.81
C LYS A 42 3.22 2.95 -8.88
N GLY A 43 3.22 2.71 -7.57
CA GLY A 43 2.84 3.72 -6.57
C GLY A 43 3.72 4.98 -6.63
N LYS A 44 5.04 4.80 -6.80
CA LYS A 44 5.99 5.90 -6.95
C LYS A 44 5.76 6.67 -8.26
N SER A 45 5.59 5.99 -9.39
CA SER A 45 5.30 6.62 -10.67
C SER A 45 3.97 7.38 -10.68
N LEU A 46 2.96 6.90 -9.95
CA LEU A 46 1.68 7.59 -9.82
C LEU A 46 1.85 8.92 -9.05
N LEU A 47 2.56 8.89 -7.91
CA LEU A 47 2.80 10.08 -7.11
C LEU A 47 3.61 11.14 -7.85
N GLN A 48 4.55 10.73 -8.71
CA GLN A 48 5.32 11.66 -9.54
C GLN A 48 4.50 12.39 -10.61
N ARG A 49 3.28 11.93 -10.90
CA ARG A 49 2.37 12.54 -11.89
C ARG A 49 1.36 13.51 -11.27
N LEU A 50 1.35 13.63 -9.94
CA LEU A 50 0.51 14.56 -9.18
C LEU A 50 1.32 15.80 -8.81
#